data_AF-A0A9D1ZVZ4-F1
#
_entry.id   AF-A0A9D1ZVZ4-F1
#
_cell.length_a   1.000
_cell.length_b   1.000
_cell.length_c   1.000
_cell.angle_alpha   90.00
_cell.angle_beta   90.00
_cell.angle_gamma   90.00
#
_symmetry.space_group_name_H-M   'P 1'
#
loop_
_entity.id
_entity.type
_entity.pdbx_description
1 polymer ?
#
loop_
_entity_poly.entity_id
_entity_poly.type
_entity_poly.pdbx_seq_one_letter_code
_entity_poly.pdbx_strand_id
1 'polypeptide(L)'
;MKLIDFDEIFNRKMAKYLEKHAGERSEEEWENAIAEAYARFGETYMAAIEKTPRQYFAQMSDSALVEMLKEYLLQEVSVPDFLCEELESRGACTEVLALLHETDEELVHYALNALGSDPRALPRYAEMLAEDAYDEHVKDQLSDLLKERADDVIERVLPLADTENGAYALEILSRVKKRDERVYRALLNAFLQSDDEQAPLYAGYLAAYGDDRALDALYEAIERTDIDYILFRELKFAIESLGGEYDKERDFSADPAYKKIMAAGGGTDIFGKKNFS
;
A
#
# COMPACT_ATOMS: atom_id res chain seq x y z
N MET A 1 -5.96 1.25 34.02
CA MET A 1 -4.93 0.21 34.28
C MET A 1 -3.58 0.93 34.41
N LYS A 2 -2.52 0.38 35.04
CA LYS A 2 -1.23 1.10 35.05
C LYS A 2 -0.48 0.78 33.76
N LEU A 3 -0.46 1.75 32.84
CA LEU A 3 0.25 1.68 31.57
C LEU A 3 1.77 1.58 31.80
N ILE A 4 2.45 0.84 30.94
CA ILE A 4 3.91 0.66 30.96
C ILE A 4 4.48 1.18 29.65
N ASP A 5 5.27 2.23 29.72
CA ASP A 5 5.99 2.74 28.57
C ASP A 5 7.23 1.88 28.30
N PHE A 6 7.07 0.81 27.51
CA PHE A 6 8.16 -0.10 27.15
C PHE A 6 9.22 0.58 26.28
N ASP A 7 8.80 1.53 25.44
CA ASP A 7 9.69 2.26 24.53
C ASP A 7 10.60 3.21 25.30
N GLU A 8 10.07 3.97 26.26
CA GLU A 8 10.88 4.84 27.13
C GLU A 8 11.85 4.01 28.00
N ILE A 9 11.44 2.83 28.47
CA ILE A 9 12.33 1.93 29.20
C ILE A 9 13.49 1.47 28.30
N PHE A 10 13.21 1.14 27.05
CA PHE A 10 14.21 0.75 26.07
C PHE A 10 15.12 1.92 25.69
N ASN A 11 14.55 3.05 25.30
CA ASN A 11 15.24 4.25 24.85
C ASN A 11 16.22 4.76 25.91
N ARG A 12 15.82 4.76 27.19
CA ARG A 12 16.72 5.16 28.28
C ARG A 12 17.90 4.22 28.47
N LYS A 13 17.73 2.92 28.20
CA LYS A 13 18.84 1.95 28.23
C LYS A 13 19.73 2.10 27.00
N MET A 14 19.13 2.30 25.83
CA MET A 14 19.85 2.48 24.57
C MET A 14 20.66 3.77 24.51
N ALA A 15 20.12 4.89 25.00
CA ALA A 15 20.85 6.15 25.08
C ALA A 15 22.17 5.99 25.86
N LYS A 16 22.13 5.30 27.01
CA LYS A 16 23.34 5.00 27.81
C LYS A 16 24.31 4.04 27.13
N TYR A 17 23.82 3.17 26.26
CA TYR A 17 24.65 2.28 25.47
C TYR A 17 25.34 3.04 24.33
N LEU A 18 24.59 3.85 23.59
CA LEU A 18 25.09 4.69 22.51
C LEU A 18 26.14 5.69 23.00
N GLU A 19 25.93 6.36 24.13
CA GLU A 19 26.92 7.28 24.71
C GLU A 19 28.28 6.60 25.00
N LYS A 20 28.26 5.33 25.39
CA LYS A 20 29.48 4.58 25.74
C LYS A 20 30.23 4.03 24.53
N HIS A 21 29.52 3.85 23.42
CA HIS A 21 30.01 3.23 22.19
C HIS A 21 30.00 4.22 21.02
N ALA A 22 29.97 5.52 21.32
CA ALA A 22 29.89 6.58 20.32
C ALA A 22 31.11 6.53 19.38
N GLY A 23 30.85 6.41 18.08
CA GLY A 23 31.87 6.33 17.03
C GLY A 23 32.39 4.93 16.69
N GLU A 24 31.83 3.87 17.29
CA GLU A 24 32.25 2.48 17.01
C GLU A 24 31.61 1.86 15.76
N ARG A 25 30.52 2.45 15.25
CA ARG A 25 29.71 1.92 14.14
C ARG A 25 29.24 3.03 13.22
N SER A 26 28.93 2.67 11.97
CA SER A 26 28.20 3.53 11.04
C SER A 26 26.73 3.71 11.44
N GLU A 27 26.02 4.64 10.81
CA GLU A 27 24.59 4.86 11.06
C GLU A 27 23.75 3.61 10.73
N GLU A 28 24.00 2.97 9.59
CA GLU A 28 23.30 1.74 9.15
C GLU A 28 23.57 0.55 10.10
N GLU A 29 24.80 0.42 10.61
CA GLU A 29 25.14 -0.59 11.62
C GLU A 29 24.45 -0.32 12.96
N TRP A 30 24.18 0.94 13.28
CA TRP A 30 23.42 1.31 14.47
C TRP A 30 21.94 1.00 14.32
N GLU A 31 21.32 1.29 13.18
CA GLU A 31 19.91 0.98 12.92
C GLU A 31 19.63 -0.52 13.09
N ASN A 32 20.42 -1.37 12.43
CA ASN A 32 20.29 -2.82 12.56
C ASN A 32 20.47 -3.30 14.01
N ALA A 33 21.46 -2.75 14.72
CA ALA A 33 21.72 -3.13 16.09
C ALA A 33 20.64 -2.68 17.07
N ILE A 34 20.02 -1.52 16.84
CA ILE A 34 18.89 -1.02 17.63
C ILE A 34 17.70 -1.96 17.44
N ALA A 35 17.37 -2.34 16.19
CA ALA A 35 16.31 -3.30 15.90
C ALA A 35 16.53 -4.65 16.61
N GLU A 36 17.74 -5.23 16.50
CA GLU A 36 18.08 -6.47 17.20
C GLU A 36 18.03 -6.33 18.73
N ALA A 37 18.42 -5.17 19.27
CA ALA A 37 18.35 -4.90 20.70
C ALA A 37 16.90 -4.79 21.19
N TYR A 38 16.02 -4.16 20.40
CA TYR A 38 14.60 -4.02 20.72
C TYR A 38 13.89 -5.38 20.68
N ALA A 39 14.15 -6.19 19.66
CA ALA A 39 13.64 -7.57 19.60
C ALA A 39 14.05 -8.40 20.83
N ARG A 40 15.34 -8.33 21.22
CA ARG A 40 15.84 -8.98 22.45
C ARG A 40 15.23 -8.41 23.73
N PHE A 41 14.96 -7.10 23.76
CA PHE A 41 14.29 -6.46 24.88
C PHE A 41 12.88 -7.04 25.08
N GLY A 42 12.14 -7.28 24.00
CA GLY A 42 10.83 -7.94 24.03
C GLY A 42 10.82 -9.34 24.67
N GLU A 43 11.96 -10.03 24.65
CA GLU A 43 12.18 -11.36 25.25
C GLU A 43 12.89 -11.33 26.61
N THR A 44 13.28 -10.15 27.09
CA THR A 44 14.02 -10.02 28.34
C THR A 44 13.07 -9.97 29.53
N TYR A 45 13.25 -10.89 30.49
CA TYR A 45 12.45 -10.93 31.72
C TYR A 45 12.62 -9.64 32.55
N MET A 46 11.51 -9.04 32.94
CA MET A 46 11.46 -7.83 33.76
C MET A 46 10.84 -8.13 35.13
N ALA A 47 11.66 -8.10 36.17
CA ALA A 47 11.23 -8.39 37.55
C ALA A 47 10.07 -7.49 38.04
N ALA A 48 9.97 -6.25 37.52
CA ALA A 48 8.91 -5.31 37.90
C ALA A 48 7.50 -5.76 37.47
N ILE A 49 7.39 -6.61 36.44
CA ILE A 49 6.13 -7.15 35.92
C ILE A 49 6.08 -8.67 35.91
N GLU A 50 7.14 -9.30 36.41
CA GLU A 50 7.36 -10.74 36.45
C GLU A 50 7.16 -11.46 35.10
N LYS A 51 7.45 -10.76 33.99
CA LYS A 51 7.23 -11.20 32.61
C LYS A 51 8.21 -10.53 31.64
N THR A 52 8.29 -11.04 30.41
CA THR A 52 8.84 -10.29 29.27
C THR A 52 7.78 -9.31 28.73
N PRO A 53 8.16 -8.24 27.99
CA PRO A 53 7.19 -7.37 27.32
C PRO A 53 6.22 -8.12 26.40
N ARG A 54 6.70 -9.09 25.61
CA ARG A 54 5.82 -9.91 24.75
C ARG A 54 4.85 -10.76 25.60
N GLN A 55 5.34 -11.41 26.65
CA GLN A 55 4.48 -12.18 27.56
C GLN A 55 3.45 -11.33 28.29
N TYR A 56 3.75 -10.04 28.52
CA TYR A 56 2.84 -9.12 29.18
C TYR A 56 1.56 -8.89 28.36
N PHE A 57 1.69 -8.74 27.04
CA PHE A 57 0.56 -8.61 26.11
C PHE A 57 -0.07 -9.97 25.78
N ALA A 58 0.73 -11.01 25.52
CA ALA A 58 0.22 -12.33 25.13
C ALA A 58 -0.77 -12.97 26.13
N GLN A 59 -0.65 -12.68 27.42
CA GLN A 59 -1.57 -13.17 28.46
C GLN A 59 -2.93 -12.44 28.50
N MET A 60 -3.05 -11.29 27.82
CA MET A 60 -4.26 -10.48 27.83
C MET A 60 -5.32 -11.14 26.95
N SER A 61 -6.59 -10.92 27.31
CA SER A 61 -7.70 -11.20 26.40
C SER A 61 -7.74 -10.17 25.28
N ASP A 62 -8.38 -10.52 24.17
CA ASP A 62 -8.52 -9.65 23.00
C ASP A 62 -9.13 -8.28 23.38
N SER A 63 -10.18 -8.27 24.20
CA SER A 63 -10.77 -7.01 24.70
C SER A 63 -9.80 -6.21 25.59
N ALA A 64 -8.91 -6.87 26.34
CA ALA A 64 -7.95 -6.17 27.19
C ALA A 64 -6.77 -5.59 26.38
N LEU A 65 -6.38 -6.23 25.27
CA LEU A 65 -5.40 -5.68 24.32
C LEU A 65 -5.95 -4.42 23.65
N VAL A 66 -7.19 -4.46 23.17
CA VAL A 66 -7.84 -3.29 22.54
C VAL A 66 -8.02 -2.14 23.54
N GLU A 67 -8.47 -2.42 24.77
CA GLU A 67 -8.53 -1.38 25.80
C GLU A 67 -7.14 -0.84 26.17
N MET A 68 -6.10 -1.67 26.13
CA MET A 68 -4.74 -1.21 26.35
C MET A 68 -4.27 -0.28 25.23
N LEU A 69 -4.53 -0.63 23.96
CA LEU A 69 -4.24 0.25 22.82
C LEU A 69 -4.90 1.62 22.99
N LYS A 70 -6.20 1.64 23.31
CA LYS A 70 -6.95 2.88 23.58
C LYS A 70 -6.33 3.69 24.72
N GLU A 71 -5.86 3.04 25.78
CA GLU A 71 -5.20 3.72 26.89
C GLU A 71 -3.83 4.31 26.50
N TYR A 72 -3.04 3.66 25.62
CA TYR A 72 -1.80 4.23 25.10
C TYR A 72 -2.05 5.54 24.35
N LEU A 73 -3.01 5.53 23.42
CA LEU A 73 -3.37 6.72 22.64
C LEU A 73 -3.94 7.83 23.53
N LEU A 74 -4.85 7.48 24.46
CA LEU A 74 -5.45 8.45 25.38
C LEU A 74 -4.41 9.15 26.27
N GLN A 75 -3.34 8.45 26.64
CA GLN A 75 -2.25 9.01 27.45
C GLN A 75 -1.14 9.65 26.61
N GLU A 76 -1.28 9.71 25.28
CA GLU A 76 -0.25 10.19 24.34
C GLU A 76 1.10 9.48 24.53
N VAL A 77 1.06 8.19 24.85
CA VAL A 77 2.25 7.33 24.98
C VAL A 77 2.40 6.50 23.72
N SER A 78 3.63 6.41 23.20
CA SER A 78 3.99 5.55 22.08
C SER A 78 3.45 4.14 22.28
N VAL A 79 2.69 3.64 21.29
CA VAL A 79 2.22 2.26 21.28
C VAL A 79 3.41 1.35 20.97
N PRO A 80 3.83 0.47 21.89
CA PRO A 80 5.00 -0.36 21.67
C PRO A 80 4.71 -1.43 20.61
N ASP A 81 5.69 -1.75 19.75
CA ASP A 81 5.50 -2.75 18.68
C ASP A 81 5.03 -4.09 19.23
N PHE A 82 5.41 -4.46 20.46
CA PHE A 82 4.96 -5.70 21.09
C PHE A 82 3.44 -5.80 21.26
N LEU A 83 2.73 -4.66 21.40
CA LEU A 83 1.27 -4.63 21.41
C LEU A 83 0.72 -4.76 19.99
N CYS A 84 1.32 -4.07 19.02
CA CYS A 84 0.94 -4.18 17.60
C CYS A 84 1.09 -5.61 17.07
N GLU A 85 2.26 -6.22 17.29
CA GLU A 85 2.55 -7.60 16.91
C GLU A 85 1.57 -8.59 17.55
N GLU A 86 1.19 -8.36 18.82
CA GLU A 86 0.22 -9.22 19.50
C GLU A 86 -1.17 -9.05 18.87
N LEU A 87 -1.63 -7.81 18.59
CA LEU A 87 -2.90 -7.55 17.90
C LEU A 87 -2.93 -8.17 16.50
N GLU A 88 -1.86 -8.02 15.72
CA GLU A 88 -1.68 -8.68 14.41
C GLU A 88 -1.77 -10.20 14.54
N SER A 89 -1.17 -10.79 15.57
CA SER A 89 -1.21 -12.23 15.79
C SER A 89 -2.61 -12.76 16.16
N ARG A 90 -3.46 -11.93 16.79
CA ARG A 90 -4.88 -12.24 17.04
C ARG A 90 -5.70 -12.19 15.75
N GLY A 91 -5.29 -11.37 14.79
CA GLY A 91 -5.96 -11.16 13.52
C GLY A 91 -7.37 -10.60 13.69
N ALA A 92 -8.28 -10.93 12.78
CA ALA A 92 -9.65 -10.40 12.79
C ALA A 92 -10.59 -11.05 13.83
N CYS A 93 -10.23 -10.97 15.10
CA CYS A 93 -11.15 -11.22 16.21
C CYS A 93 -12.18 -10.08 16.34
N THR A 94 -13.23 -10.31 17.11
CA THR A 94 -14.37 -9.39 17.21
C THR A 94 -13.96 -8.00 17.70
N GLU A 95 -13.03 -7.94 18.65
CA GLU A 95 -12.58 -6.71 19.27
C GLU A 95 -11.72 -5.85 18.35
N VAL A 96 -10.83 -6.45 17.54
CA VAL A 96 -10.04 -5.70 16.56
C VAL A 96 -10.92 -5.23 15.39
N LEU A 97 -11.86 -6.06 14.92
CA LEU A 97 -12.83 -5.63 13.90
C LEU A 97 -13.69 -4.46 14.37
N ALA A 98 -14.04 -4.40 15.66
CA ALA A 98 -14.83 -3.31 16.21
C ALA A 98 -14.11 -1.95 16.13
N LEU A 99 -12.78 -1.93 16.10
CA LEU A 99 -11.99 -0.69 15.98
C LEU A 99 -12.22 0.04 14.64
N LEU A 100 -12.62 -0.66 13.57
CA LEU A 100 -12.95 -0.05 12.28
C LEU A 100 -14.23 0.82 12.30
N HIS A 101 -14.95 0.80 13.42
CA HIS A 101 -16.15 1.61 13.65
C HIS A 101 -15.91 2.77 14.62
N GLU A 102 -14.69 2.92 15.12
CA GLU A 102 -14.30 4.06 15.93
C GLU A 102 -14.13 5.31 15.04
N THR A 103 -14.26 6.48 15.63
CA THR A 103 -14.09 7.77 14.93
C THR A 103 -12.66 8.30 15.01
N ASP A 104 -11.82 7.67 15.83
CA ASP A 104 -10.42 8.04 16.01
C ASP A 104 -9.59 7.42 14.89
N GLU A 105 -8.97 8.29 14.07
CA GLU A 105 -8.21 7.87 12.89
C GLU A 105 -6.96 7.04 13.26
N GLU A 106 -6.31 7.32 14.40
CA GLU A 106 -5.16 6.54 14.85
C GLU A 106 -5.58 5.11 15.22
N LEU A 107 -6.69 4.96 15.96
CA LEU A 107 -7.25 3.63 16.27
C LEU A 107 -7.61 2.84 15.00
N VAL A 108 -8.22 3.52 14.02
CA VAL A 108 -8.53 2.91 12.73
C VAL A 108 -7.25 2.45 12.04
N HIS A 109 -6.20 3.27 12.04
CA HIS A 109 -4.91 2.91 11.45
C HIS A 109 -4.29 1.64 12.05
N TYR A 110 -4.29 1.55 13.39
CA TYR A 110 -3.85 0.33 14.08
C TYR A 110 -4.71 -0.89 13.72
N ALA A 111 -6.02 -0.70 13.58
CA ALA A 111 -6.92 -1.77 13.17
C ALA A 111 -6.62 -2.24 11.74
N LEU A 112 -6.41 -1.32 10.80
CA LEU A 112 -6.06 -1.64 9.41
C LEU A 112 -4.74 -2.45 9.34
N ASN A 113 -3.72 -2.03 10.09
CA ASN A 113 -2.46 -2.76 10.16
C ASN A 113 -2.63 -4.16 10.78
N ALA A 114 -3.36 -4.26 11.90
CA ALA A 114 -3.57 -5.52 12.60
C ALA A 114 -4.38 -6.53 11.79
N LEU A 115 -5.36 -6.06 11.01
CA LEU A 115 -6.26 -6.90 10.24
C LEU A 115 -5.69 -7.26 8.86
N GLY A 116 -4.82 -6.42 8.29
CA GLY A 116 -4.30 -6.57 6.94
C GLY A 116 -5.44 -6.79 5.94
N SER A 117 -5.26 -7.73 5.01
CA SER A 117 -6.27 -8.10 4.01
C SER A 117 -7.22 -9.22 4.46
N ASP A 118 -7.45 -9.42 5.78
CA ASP A 118 -8.33 -10.49 6.26
C ASP A 118 -9.75 -10.39 5.64
N PRO A 119 -10.29 -11.49 5.06
CA PRO A 119 -11.60 -11.51 4.40
C PRO A 119 -12.75 -10.94 5.24
N ARG A 120 -12.67 -11.05 6.57
CA ARG A 120 -13.72 -10.58 7.49
C ARG A 120 -13.77 -9.05 7.56
N ALA A 121 -12.67 -8.35 7.29
CA ALA A 121 -12.58 -6.90 7.35
C ALA A 121 -12.94 -6.22 6.01
N LEU A 122 -12.74 -6.92 4.88
CA LEU A 122 -12.99 -6.40 3.53
C LEU A 122 -14.37 -5.74 3.33
N PRO A 123 -15.49 -6.26 3.89
CA PRO A 123 -16.78 -5.58 3.77
C PRO A 123 -16.76 -4.18 4.36
N ARG A 124 -16.19 -4.02 5.56
CA ARG A 124 -16.08 -2.73 6.23
C ARG A 124 -15.10 -1.82 5.50
N TYR A 125 -13.99 -2.33 4.97
CA TYR A 125 -13.04 -1.53 4.19
C TYR A 125 -13.68 -0.89 2.96
N ALA A 126 -14.48 -1.67 2.22
CA ALA A 126 -15.16 -1.15 1.04
C ALA A 126 -16.26 -0.12 1.41
N GLU A 127 -16.91 -0.27 2.57
CA GLU A 127 -17.83 0.74 3.11
C GLU A 127 -17.09 2.03 3.48
N MET A 128 -15.97 1.93 4.21
CA MET A 128 -15.12 3.07 4.58
C MET A 128 -14.62 3.82 3.34
N LEU A 129 -14.23 3.11 2.29
CA LEU A 129 -13.77 3.72 1.04
C LEU A 129 -14.84 4.62 0.40
N ALA A 130 -16.12 4.29 0.60
CA ALA A 130 -17.26 5.05 0.10
C ALA A 130 -17.70 6.20 1.03
N GLU A 131 -17.16 6.28 2.25
CA GLU A 131 -17.51 7.30 3.23
C GLU A 131 -16.65 8.56 3.05
N ASP A 132 -17.27 9.73 3.23
CA ASP A 132 -16.57 11.03 3.26
C ASP A 132 -15.85 11.29 4.59
N ALA A 133 -16.02 10.39 5.57
CA ALA A 133 -15.48 10.53 6.91
C ALA A 133 -13.96 10.28 6.98
N TYR A 134 -13.37 9.69 5.95
CA TYR A 134 -11.97 9.30 5.91
C TYR A 134 -11.20 10.09 4.86
N ASP A 135 -9.99 10.50 5.24
CA ASP A 135 -9.08 11.24 4.39
C ASP A 135 -8.38 10.36 3.33
N GLU A 136 -7.54 11.00 2.52
CA GLU A 136 -6.78 10.31 1.47
C GLU A 136 -5.83 9.27 2.05
N HIS A 137 -5.24 9.50 3.23
CA HIS A 137 -4.29 8.57 3.81
C HIS A 137 -4.94 7.23 4.21
N VAL A 138 -6.10 7.30 4.85
CA VAL A 138 -6.88 6.10 5.18
C VAL A 138 -7.38 5.43 3.90
N LYS A 139 -7.86 6.20 2.91
CA LYS A 139 -8.36 5.64 1.63
C LYS A 139 -7.26 4.96 0.81
N ASP A 140 -6.04 5.51 0.80
CA ASP A 140 -4.88 4.90 0.17
C ASP A 140 -4.57 3.53 0.80
N GLN A 141 -4.52 3.46 2.13
CA GLN A 141 -4.29 2.21 2.86
C GLN A 141 -5.41 1.19 2.60
N LEU A 142 -6.68 1.62 2.60
CA LEU A 142 -7.81 0.76 2.24
C LEU A 142 -7.67 0.21 0.82
N SER A 143 -7.28 1.04 -0.15
CA SER A 143 -7.04 0.61 -1.54
C SER A 143 -5.95 -0.47 -1.60
N ASP A 144 -4.84 -0.29 -0.91
CA ASP A 144 -3.75 -1.26 -0.82
C ASP A 144 -4.21 -2.61 -0.27
N LEU A 145 -4.94 -2.60 0.85
CA LEU A 145 -5.45 -3.82 1.48
C LEU A 145 -6.50 -4.53 0.61
N LEU A 146 -7.39 -3.77 -0.04
CA LEU A 146 -8.44 -4.31 -0.91
C LEU A 146 -7.86 -4.92 -2.20
N LYS A 147 -6.77 -4.37 -2.75
CA LYS A 147 -6.08 -4.89 -3.94
C LYS A 147 -5.57 -6.31 -3.76
N GLU A 148 -5.13 -6.69 -2.55
CA GLU A 148 -4.63 -8.04 -2.26
C GLU A 148 -5.71 -9.12 -2.45
N ARG A 149 -6.99 -8.74 -2.33
CA ARG A 149 -8.15 -9.65 -2.44
C ARG A 149 -9.24 -9.04 -3.32
N ALA A 150 -8.84 -8.36 -4.40
CA ALA A 150 -9.74 -7.64 -5.31
C ALA A 150 -10.91 -8.50 -5.84
N ASP A 151 -10.64 -9.79 -6.11
CA ASP A 151 -11.64 -10.77 -6.55
C ASP A 151 -12.81 -11.00 -5.55
N ASP A 152 -12.62 -10.68 -4.27
CA ASP A 152 -13.60 -10.89 -3.20
C ASP A 152 -14.47 -9.64 -2.96
N VAL A 153 -14.08 -8.48 -3.51
CA VAL A 153 -14.71 -7.18 -3.25
C VAL A 153 -15.34 -6.52 -4.46
N ILE A 154 -15.37 -7.20 -5.61
CA ILE A 154 -15.95 -6.70 -6.86
C ILE A 154 -17.33 -6.07 -6.64
N GLU A 155 -18.27 -6.77 -6.00
CA GLU A 155 -19.65 -6.27 -5.82
C GLU A 155 -19.74 -4.99 -4.97
N ARG A 156 -18.77 -4.74 -4.09
CA ARG A 156 -18.74 -3.57 -3.21
C ARG A 156 -17.99 -2.40 -3.82
N VAL A 157 -16.92 -2.69 -4.56
CA VAL A 157 -16.02 -1.68 -5.14
C VAL A 157 -16.52 -1.20 -6.50
N LEU A 158 -17.12 -2.08 -7.31
CA LEU A 158 -17.58 -1.73 -8.66
C LEU A 158 -18.54 -0.54 -8.70
N PRO A 159 -19.54 -0.41 -7.81
CA PRO A 159 -20.42 0.76 -7.79
C PRO A 159 -19.69 2.09 -7.52
N LEU A 160 -18.49 2.05 -6.94
CA LEU A 160 -17.71 3.24 -6.62
C LEU A 160 -16.95 3.79 -7.83
N ALA A 161 -16.79 3.01 -8.91
CA ALA A 161 -16.06 3.41 -10.11
C ALA A 161 -16.61 4.70 -10.77
N ASP A 162 -17.92 4.95 -10.63
CA ASP A 162 -18.61 6.13 -11.17
C ASP A 162 -18.86 7.23 -10.12
N THR A 163 -18.16 7.19 -8.98
CA THR A 163 -18.28 8.16 -7.88
C THR A 163 -17.01 9.00 -7.72
N GLU A 164 -16.98 9.95 -6.77
CA GLU A 164 -15.75 10.65 -6.40
C GLU A 164 -14.61 9.73 -5.94
N ASN A 165 -14.93 8.51 -5.47
CA ASN A 165 -13.93 7.49 -5.09
C ASN A 165 -13.53 6.58 -6.27
N GLY A 166 -13.89 6.95 -7.51
CA GLY A 166 -13.69 6.16 -8.71
C GLY A 166 -12.22 5.82 -8.99
N ALA A 167 -11.28 6.72 -8.66
CA ALA A 167 -9.85 6.47 -8.83
C ALA A 167 -9.38 5.25 -8.02
N TYR A 168 -9.73 5.18 -6.72
CA TYR A 168 -9.45 4.03 -5.87
C TYR A 168 -10.15 2.76 -6.37
N ALA A 169 -11.41 2.89 -6.77
CA ALA A 169 -12.19 1.76 -7.25
C ALA A 169 -11.55 1.12 -8.49
N LEU A 170 -11.19 1.93 -9.49
CA LEU A 170 -10.55 1.47 -10.72
C LEU A 170 -9.17 0.84 -10.44
N GLU A 171 -8.40 1.40 -9.51
CA GLU A 171 -7.13 0.82 -9.08
C GLU A 171 -7.31 -0.58 -8.49
N ILE A 172 -8.25 -0.75 -7.56
CA ILE A 172 -8.58 -2.07 -6.96
C ILE A 172 -9.07 -3.04 -8.03
N LEU A 173 -10.00 -2.60 -8.87
CA LEU A 173 -10.60 -3.39 -9.94
C LEU A 173 -9.56 -3.87 -10.97
N SER A 174 -8.49 -3.09 -11.22
CA SER A 174 -7.38 -3.50 -12.08
C SER A 174 -6.64 -4.75 -11.58
N ARG A 175 -6.77 -5.10 -10.29
CA ARG A 175 -6.12 -6.26 -9.66
C ARG A 175 -6.99 -7.52 -9.64
N VAL A 176 -8.27 -7.41 -10.03
CA VAL A 176 -9.18 -8.55 -10.20
C VAL A 176 -8.57 -9.55 -11.19
N LYS A 177 -8.60 -10.84 -10.85
CA LYS A 177 -8.06 -11.94 -11.67
C LYS A 177 -9.17 -12.76 -12.31
N LYS A 178 -10.38 -12.72 -11.76
CA LYS A 178 -11.57 -13.32 -12.38
C LYS A 178 -12.02 -12.47 -13.57
N ARG A 179 -12.25 -13.11 -14.71
CA ARG A 179 -12.91 -12.45 -15.85
C ARG A 179 -14.35 -12.08 -15.45
N ASP A 180 -14.62 -10.79 -15.37
CA ASP A 180 -15.92 -10.20 -15.05
C ASP A 180 -16.18 -9.08 -16.06
N GLU A 181 -17.26 -9.23 -16.83
CA GLU A 181 -17.61 -8.30 -17.91
C GLU A 181 -17.84 -6.88 -17.42
N ARG A 182 -18.33 -6.69 -16.19
CA ARG A 182 -18.60 -5.36 -15.63
C ARG A 182 -17.30 -4.66 -15.26
N VAL A 183 -16.35 -5.40 -14.69
CA VAL A 183 -15.01 -4.90 -14.36
C VAL A 183 -14.27 -4.50 -15.63
N TYR A 184 -14.25 -5.38 -16.63
CA TYR A 184 -13.66 -5.09 -17.94
C TYR A 184 -14.22 -3.79 -18.54
N ARG A 185 -15.55 -3.62 -18.54
CA ARG A 185 -16.20 -2.40 -19.05
C ARG A 185 -15.84 -1.16 -18.26
N ALA A 186 -15.79 -1.23 -16.93
CA ALA A 186 -15.41 -0.09 -16.10
C ALA A 186 -13.99 0.39 -16.45
N LEU A 187 -13.02 -0.53 -16.51
CA LEU A 187 -11.63 -0.21 -16.85
C LEU A 187 -11.49 0.28 -18.30
N LEU A 188 -12.16 -0.35 -19.25
CA LEU A 188 -12.13 0.08 -20.66
C LEU A 188 -12.75 1.46 -20.84
N ASN A 189 -13.89 1.72 -20.19
CA ASN A 189 -14.55 3.03 -20.28
C ASN A 189 -13.67 4.12 -19.66
N ALA A 190 -13.01 3.86 -18.53
CA ALA A 190 -12.08 4.80 -17.92
C ALA A 190 -10.93 5.16 -18.89
N PHE A 191 -10.35 4.16 -19.56
CA PHE A 191 -9.33 4.39 -20.59
C PHE A 191 -9.86 5.19 -21.79
N LEU A 192 -11.03 4.82 -22.34
CA LEU A 192 -11.59 5.49 -23.51
C LEU A 192 -12.04 6.92 -23.25
N GLN A 193 -12.37 7.27 -22.00
CA GLN A 193 -12.85 8.59 -21.62
C GLN A 193 -11.74 9.48 -21.03
N SER A 194 -10.57 8.92 -20.73
CA SER A 194 -9.44 9.67 -20.21
C SER A 194 -8.83 10.62 -21.24
N ASP A 195 -8.24 11.71 -20.74
CA ASP A 195 -7.34 12.54 -21.51
C ASP A 195 -5.93 11.91 -21.60
N ASP A 196 -5.04 12.53 -22.36
CA ASP A 196 -3.69 12.02 -22.58
C ASP A 196 -2.82 12.04 -21.30
N GLU A 197 -3.21 12.80 -20.27
CA GLU A 197 -2.50 12.83 -18.97
C GLU A 197 -2.84 11.58 -18.13
N GLN A 198 -4.09 11.14 -18.15
CA GLN A 198 -4.56 9.97 -17.40
C GLN A 198 -4.50 8.65 -18.19
N ALA A 199 -4.52 8.70 -19.52
CA ALA A 199 -4.48 7.52 -20.37
C ALA A 199 -3.33 6.53 -20.08
N PRO A 200 -2.09 6.97 -19.72
CA PRO A 200 -1.01 6.05 -19.35
C PRO A 200 -1.38 5.16 -18.15
N LEU A 201 -2.01 5.75 -17.12
CA LEU A 201 -2.46 5.02 -15.93
C LEU A 201 -3.49 3.95 -16.28
N TYR A 202 -4.52 4.31 -17.04
CA TYR A 202 -5.60 3.39 -17.38
C TYR A 202 -5.18 2.31 -18.40
N ALA A 203 -4.22 2.61 -19.29
CA ALA A 203 -3.56 1.59 -20.10
C ALA A 203 -2.86 0.55 -19.20
N GLY A 204 -2.16 1.00 -18.16
CA GLY A 204 -1.58 0.15 -17.13
C GLY A 204 -2.61 -0.70 -16.37
N TYR A 205 -3.79 -0.14 -16.07
CA TYR A 205 -4.87 -0.90 -15.44
C TYR A 205 -5.44 -1.99 -16.35
N LEU A 206 -5.63 -1.70 -17.64
CA LEU A 206 -6.04 -2.72 -18.62
C LEU A 206 -5.02 -3.86 -18.73
N ALA A 207 -3.72 -3.52 -18.74
CA ALA A 207 -2.64 -4.49 -18.73
C ALA A 207 -2.65 -5.36 -17.45
N ALA A 208 -2.84 -4.73 -16.28
CA ALA A 208 -2.88 -5.42 -14.99
C ALA A 208 -4.08 -6.37 -14.85
N TYR A 209 -5.22 -6.00 -15.45
CA TYR A 209 -6.43 -6.81 -15.50
C TYR A 209 -6.27 -8.02 -16.42
N GLY A 210 -5.58 -7.84 -17.56
CA GLY A 210 -5.15 -8.96 -18.40
C GLY A 210 -6.20 -9.51 -19.37
N ASP A 211 -7.22 -8.71 -19.73
CA ASP A 211 -8.22 -9.10 -20.75
C ASP A 211 -7.80 -8.58 -22.13
N ASP A 212 -7.39 -9.51 -22.98
CA ASP A 212 -6.89 -9.30 -24.35
C ASP A 212 -7.88 -8.58 -25.26
N ARG A 213 -9.17 -8.55 -24.93
CA ARG A 213 -10.17 -7.75 -25.65
C ARG A 213 -9.87 -6.24 -25.62
N ALA A 214 -9.05 -5.77 -24.67
CA ALA A 214 -8.61 -4.38 -24.62
C ALA A 214 -7.64 -4.01 -25.77
N LEU A 215 -7.03 -4.99 -26.45
CA LEU A 215 -6.04 -4.75 -27.50
C LEU A 215 -6.54 -3.83 -28.62
N ASP A 216 -7.79 -3.99 -29.06
CA ASP A 216 -8.35 -3.16 -30.15
C ASP A 216 -8.32 -1.66 -29.79
N ALA A 217 -8.71 -1.31 -28.56
CA ALA A 217 -8.70 0.07 -28.08
C ALA A 217 -7.27 0.61 -27.89
N LEU A 218 -6.35 -0.24 -27.40
CA LEU A 218 -4.94 0.13 -27.22
C LEU A 218 -4.25 0.36 -28.57
N TYR A 219 -4.53 -0.47 -29.58
CA TYR A 219 -4.02 -0.30 -30.93
C TYR A 219 -4.55 0.98 -31.57
N GLU A 220 -5.84 1.30 -31.40
CA GLU A 220 -6.39 2.56 -31.89
C GLU A 220 -5.70 3.77 -31.24
N ALA A 221 -5.46 3.71 -29.93
CA ALA A 221 -4.82 4.79 -29.20
C ALA A 221 -3.35 4.99 -29.59
N ILE A 222 -2.56 3.93 -29.78
CA ILE A 222 -1.12 4.05 -30.06
C ILE A 222 -0.83 4.56 -31.49
N GLU A 223 -1.78 4.41 -32.41
CA GLU A 223 -1.67 4.93 -33.78
C GLU A 223 -1.86 6.45 -33.86
N ARG A 224 -2.39 7.08 -32.81
CA ARG A 224 -2.47 8.54 -32.71
C ARG A 224 -1.08 9.15 -32.80
N THR A 225 -0.90 10.12 -33.69
CA THR A 225 0.42 10.76 -33.91
C THR A 225 0.69 11.92 -32.95
N ASP A 226 -0.33 12.39 -32.25
CA ASP A 226 -0.30 13.53 -31.32
C ASP A 226 0.01 13.15 -29.87
N ILE A 227 0.06 11.85 -29.54
CA ILE A 227 0.41 11.38 -28.18
C ILE A 227 1.89 11.61 -27.86
N ASP A 228 2.16 11.85 -26.57
CA ASP A 228 3.51 12.06 -26.05
C ASP A 228 4.29 10.75 -25.86
N TYR A 229 5.55 10.88 -25.45
CA TYR A 229 6.43 9.72 -25.23
C TYR A 229 5.96 8.80 -24.10
N ILE A 230 5.39 9.34 -23.02
CA ILE A 230 4.97 8.56 -21.84
C ILE A 230 3.78 7.68 -22.24
N LEU A 231 2.75 8.27 -22.84
CA LEU A 231 1.57 7.55 -23.29
C LEU A 231 1.93 6.49 -24.33
N PHE A 232 2.80 6.80 -25.30
CA PHE A 232 3.27 5.81 -26.26
C PHE A 232 3.93 4.59 -25.60
N ARG A 233 4.78 4.83 -24.59
CA ARG A 233 5.48 3.77 -23.85
C ARG A 233 4.53 2.89 -23.06
N GLU A 234 3.58 3.49 -22.35
CA GLU A 234 2.60 2.73 -21.56
C GLU A 234 1.63 1.94 -22.46
N LEU A 235 1.16 2.52 -23.58
CA LEU A 235 0.35 1.79 -24.56
C LEU A 235 1.11 0.59 -25.13
N LYS A 236 2.38 0.79 -25.50
CA LYS A 236 3.21 -0.31 -25.99
C LYS A 236 3.37 -1.41 -24.94
N PHE A 237 3.70 -1.04 -23.71
CA PHE A 237 3.81 -1.99 -22.59
C PHE A 237 2.50 -2.75 -22.34
N ALA A 238 1.36 -2.06 -22.38
CA ALA A 238 0.05 -2.67 -22.20
C ALA A 238 -0.28 -3.66 -23.32
N ILE A 239 -0.03 -3.29 -24.58
CA ILE A 239 -0.20 -4.16 -25.75
C ILE A 239 0.63 -5.44 -25.60
N GLU A 240 1.93 -5.30 -25.30
CA GLU A 240 2.85 -6.44 -25.15
C GLU A 240 2.46 -7.33 -23.96
N SER A 241 2.02 -6.73 -22.85
CA SER A 241 1.56 -7.46 -21.66
C SER A 241 0.30 -8.29 -21.93
N LEU A 242 -0.54 -7.85 -22.86
CA LEU A 242 -1.74 -8.58 -23.32
C LEU A 242 -1.45 -9.56 -24.46
N GLY A 243 -0.19 -9.73 -24.85
CA GLY A 243 0.24 -10.65 -25.92
C GLY A 243 0.13 -10.08 -27.34
N GLY A 244 -0.08 -8.77 -27.48
CA GLY A 244 0.03 -8.06 -28.76
C GLY A 244 1.47 -7.66 -29.10
N GLU A 245 1.67 -7.12 -30.30
CA GLU A 245 2.97 -6.66 -30.78
C GLU A 245 2.81 -5.28 -31.46
N TYR A 246 3.75 -4.36 -31.21
CA TYR A 246 3.77 -3.05 -31.85
C TYR A 246 5.19 -2.63 -32.24
N ASP A 247 5.47 -2.71 -33.54
CA ASP A 247 6.82 -2.52 -34.11
C ASP A 247 7.05 -1.20 -34.84
N LYS A 248 6.02 -0.34 -34.92
CA LYS A 248 6.17 0.95 -35.62
C LYS A 248 7.12 1.86 -34.84
N GLU A 249 8.11 2.39 -35.55
CA GLU A 249 9.04 3.36 -35.01
C GLU A 249 8.41 4.76 -34.98
N ARG A 250 8.64 5.49 -33.88
CA ARG A 250 8.22 6.89 -33.71
C ARG A 250 9.40 7.72 -33.23
N ASP A 251 9.47 8.95 -33.71
CA ASP A 251 10.50 9.92 -33.28
C ASP A 251 9.95 10.81 -32.18
N PHE A 252 10.50 10.66 -30.97
CA PHE A 252 10.22 11.48 -29.78
C PHE A 252 11.39 12.41 -29.42
N SER A 253 12.35 12.62 -30.33
CA SER A 253 13.52 13.47 -30.06
C SER A 253 13.19 14.90 -29.65
N ALA A 254 12.01 15.41 -30.05
CA ALA A 254 11.50 16.72 -29.65
C ALA A 254 10.77 16.71 -28.29
N ASP A 255 10.31 15.56 -27.82
CA ASP A 255 9.45 15.39 -26.64
C ASP A 255 10.19 15.75 -25.32
N PRO A 256 9.59 16.57 -24.44
CA PRO A 256 10.20 16.97 -23.18
C PRO A 256 10.49 15.80 -22.20
N ALA A 257 9.57 14.85 -22.09
CA ALA A 257 9.73 13.68 -21.21
C ALA A 257 10.82 12.76 -21.74
N TYR A 258 10.84 12.50 -23.05
CA TYR A 258 11.91 11.75 -23.70
C TYR A 258 13.30 12.35 -23.41
N LYS A 259 13.45 13.68 -23.58
CA LYS A 259 14.72 14.38 -23.29
C LYS A 259 15.15 14.23 -21.83
N LYS A 260 14.22 14.35 -20.88
CA LYS A 260 14.51 14.19 -19.45
C LYS A 260 15.00 12.78 -19.12
N ILE A 261 14.32 11.75 -19.64
CA ILE A 261 14.68 10.35 -19.42
C ILE A 261 16.06 10.04 -20.02
N MET A 262 16.32 10.48 -21.25
CA MET A 262 17.62 10.28 -21.90
C MET A 262 18.76 11.03 -21.18
N ALA A 263 18.50 12.23 -20.65
CA ALA A 263 19.48 12.98 -19.88
C ALA A 263 19.82 12.28 -18.55
N ALA A 264 18.81 11.75 -17.85
CA ALA A 264 18.99 11.00 -16.60
C ALA A 264 19.72 9.66 -16.84
N GLY A 265 19.44 9.00 -17.97
CA GLY A 265 20.07 7.75 -18.40
C GLY A 265 21.45 7.91 -19.05
N GLY A 266 22.07 9.09 -19.03
CA GLY A 266 23.40 9.32 -19.60
C GLY A 266 23.47 9.19 -21.14
N GLY A 267 22.37 9.40 -21.85
CA GLY A 267 22.27 9.21 -23.30
C GLY A 267 22.13 7.74 -23.73
N THR A 268 22.11 6.81 -22.78
CA THR A 268 21.71 5.42 -23.01
C THR A 268 20.21 5.31 -22.92
N ASP A 269 19.58 4.74 -23.95
CA ASP A 269 18.21 4.27 -23.83
C ASP A 269 18.21 3.07 -22.88
N ILE A 270 17.97 3.37 -21.60
CA ILE A 270 17.92 2.43 -20.48
C ILE A 270 16.78 1.40 -20.61
N PHE A 271 15.88 1.58 -21.60
CA PHE A 271 14.75 0.68 -21.87
C PHE A 271 14.80 0.04 -23.27
N GLY A 272 15.95 0.14 -23.95
CA GLY A 272 16.30 -0.74 -25.07
C GLY A 272 16.32 -0.08 -26.44
N LYS A 273 17.43 0.61 -26.75
CA LYS A 273 18.16 0.52 -28.03
C LYS A 273 19.60 0.97 -27.82
N LYS A 274 20.55 0.11 -28.21
CA LYS A 274 21.96 0.50 -28.37
C LYS A 274 22.02 1.58 -29.46
N ASN A 275 22.53 2.76 -29.11
CA ASN A 275 22.93 3.77 -30.09
C ASN A 275 23.90 3.11 -31.09
N PHE A 276 23.52 3.00 -32.36
CA PHE A 276 24.48 2.82 -33.43
C PHE A 276 25.00 4.20 -33.82
N SER A 277 26.34 4.29 -33.87
CA SER A 277 27.12 5.49 -34.16
C SER A 277 26.76 6.16 -35.48
#